data_AF-A0A1Y3WRE6-F1
#
_entry.id   AF-A0A1Y3WRE6-F1
#
_cell.length_a   1.000
_cell.length_b   1.000
_cell.length_c   1.000
_cell.angle_alpha   90.00
_cell.angle_beta   90.00
_cell.angle_gamma   90.00
#
_symmetry.space_group_name_H-M   'P 1'
#
loop_
_entity.id
_entity.type
_entity.pdbx_description
1 polymer ?
#
loop_
_entity_poly.entity_id
_entity_poly.type
_entity_poly.pdbx_seq_one_letter_code
_entity_poly.pdbx_strand_id
1 'polypeptide(L)'
;MKNECSVVQDLLPLYLEKMVQEDTASFVKEHLDRCPRCRAKFQELRADEPAQEPLAAGQEREAAQAFLKIRNGIRRRILTAAAAAAVGLAILLGLLYYFPVYHILQVQGTSYYSADEVAMLAYIGSREDRADAQTVLRQADAAFADCSHTWEENQELYGPLARYATSSDRDAASAIHSLDLWSAHLDDADGYLWVYYSSKALDEQGGTISESKNIPSLWYVEKDETGQWRVVSIKEHP
;
A
#
# COMPACT_ATOMS: atom_id res chain seq x y z
N MET A 1 70.40 23.11 50.86
CA MET A 1 69.30 22.83 51.81
C MET A 1 68.82 21.41 51.56
N LYS A 2 68.89 20.49 52.54
CA LYS A 2 68.56 19.06 52.34
C LYS A 2 67.07 18.74 52.52
N ASN A 3 66.34 19.56 53.28
CA ASN A 3 64.97 19.27 53.70
C ASN A 3 63.94 19.51 52.58
N GLU A 4 64.13 20.54 51.75
CA GLU A 4 63.23 20.85 50.61
C GLU A 4 63.26 19.77 49.52
N CYS A 5 64.43 19.17 49.27
CA CYS A 5 64.56 18.13 48.27
C CYS A 5 63.79 16.85 48.63
N SER A 6 63.63 16.54 49.92
CA SER A 6 62.83 15.38 50.37
C SER A 6 61.35 15.62 50.03
N VAL A 7 60.83 16.78 50.39
CA VAL A 7 59.43 17.16 50.14
C VAL A 7 59.11 17.17 48.64
N VAL A 8 60.00 17.75 47.83
CA VAL A 8 59.78 17.80 46.38
C VAL A 8 59.80 16.40 45.77
N GLN A 9 60.69 15.51 46.22
CA GLN A 9 60.74 14.12 45.72
C GLN A 9 59.47 13.33 46.04
N ASP A 10 58.88 13.52 47.22
CA ASP A 10 57.64 12.86 47.62
C ASP A 10 56.44 13.35 46.78
N LEU A 11 56.49 14.59 46.29
CA LEU A 11 55.46 15.19 45.45
C LEU A 11 55.62 14.89 43.95
N LEU A 12 56.76 14.37 43.49
CA LEU A 12 57.02 14.14 42.06
C LEU A 12 56.02 13.20 41.38
N PRO A 13 55.59 12.06 41.96
CA PRO A 13 54.60 11.20 41.33
C PRO A 13 53.27 11.92 41.10
N LEU A 14 52.79 12.65 42.12
CA LEU A 14 51.54 13.43 42.03
C LEU A 14 51.66 14.61 41.06
N TYR A 15 52.84 15.22 40.97
CA TYR A 15 53.14 16.27 40.00
C TYR A 15 53.15 15.75 38.55
N LEU A 16 53.68 14.55 38.32
CA LEU A 16 53.70 13.88 37.02
C LEU A 16 52.26 13.58 36.54
N GLU A 17 51.41 13.08 37.45
CA GLU A 17 49.99 12.80 37.22
C GLU A 17 49.10 14.07 37.20
N LYS A 18 49.69 15.26 37.35
CA LYS A 18 48.99 16.56 37.43
C LYS A 18 47.89 16.64 38.50
N MET A 19 48.09 15.94 39.63
CA MET A 19 47.14 15.89 40.75
C MET A 19 47.52 16.78 41.93
N VAL A 20 48.37 17.80 41.70
CA VAL A 20 48.71 18.81 42.70
C VAL A 20 48.05 20.15 42.37
N GLN A 21 47.75 20.94 43.41
CA GLN A 21 47.23 22.30 43.26
C GLN A 21 48.27 23.22 42.60
N GLU A 22 47.80 24.29 41.95
CA GLU A 22 48.61 25.16 41.09
C GLU A 22 49.78 25.85 41.82
N ASP A 23 49.57 26.23 43.08
CA ASP A 23 50.61 26.80 43.94
C ASP A 23 51.72 25.77 44.24
N THR A 24 51.34 24.53 44.53
CA THR A 24 52.28 23.41 44.76
C THR A 24 53.01 23.02 43.47
N ALA A 25 52.33 23.07 42.32
CA ALA A 25 52.93 22.81 41.02
C ALA A 25 54.00 23.85 40.67
N SER A 26 53.74 25.13 40.98
CA SER A 26 54.67 26.23 40.75
C SER A 26 55.92 26.10 41.63
N PHE A 27 55.73 25.75 42.90
CA PHE A 27 56.83 25.48 43.85
C PHE A 27 57.73 24.33 43.40
N VAL A 28 57.13 23.18 43.01
CA VAL A 28 57.88 22.02 42.52
C VAL A 28 58.66 22.35 41.25
N LYS A 29 58.05 23.12 40.32
CA LYS A 29 58.69 23.56 39.08
C LYS A 29 59.91 24.45 39.34
N GLU A 30 59.77 25.47 40.16
CA GLU A 30 60.88 26.37 40.52
C GLU A 30 62.04 25.59 41.17
N HIS A 31 61.72 24.58 41.98
CA HIS A 31 62.74 23.72 42.59
C HIS A 31 63.45 22.82 41.56
N LEU A 32 62.73 22.25 40.60
CA LEU A 32 63.30 21.44 39.52
C LEU A 32 64.23 22.24 38.60
N ASP A 33 63.98 23.55 38.44
CA ASP A 33 64.83 24.47 37.68
C ASP A 33 66.17 24.74 38.38
N ARG A 34 66.18 24.73 39.71
CA ARG A 34 67.38 25.05 40.52
C ARG A 34 68.12 23.82 41.05
N CYS A 35 67.47 22.65 41.13
CA CYS A 35 68.04 21.44 41.73
C CYS A 35 68.24 20.30 40.71
N PRO A 36 69.49 20.01 40.27
CA PRO A 36 69.78 18.94 39.31
C PRO A 36 69.38 17.54 39.81
N ARG A 37 69.46 17.31 41.13
CA ARG A 37 69.19 16.02 41.75
C ARG A 37 67.70 15.64 41.71
N CYS A 38 66.81 16.61 41.95
CA CYS A 38 65.37 16.39 41.84
C CYS A 38 64.94 16.27 40.37
N ARG A 39 65.62 16.97 39.46
CA ARG A 39 65.39 16.87 38.01
C ARG A 39 65.68 15.46 37.46
N ALA A 40 66.81 14.87 37.86
CA ALA A 40 67.16 13.50 37.45
C ALA A 40 66.09 12.49 37.91
N LYS A 41 65.65 12.58 39.17
CA LYS A 41 64.62 11.69 39.72
C LYS A 41 63.25 11.86 39.06
N PHE A 42 62.90 13.08 38.66
CA PHE A 42 61.69 13.33 37.87
C PHE A 42 61.77 12.73 36.46
N GLN A 43 62.95 12.74 35.84
CA GLN A 43 63.17 12.10 34.53
C GLN A 43 63.10 10.57 34.61
N GLU A 44 63.62 9.97 35.68
CA GLU A 44 63.47 8.52 35.94
C GLU A 44 62.00 8.13 36.08
N LEU A 45 61.23 8.86 36.90
CA LEU A 45 59.78 8.60 37.07
C LEU A 45 58.99 8.75 35.77
N ARG A 46 59.36 9.71 34.92
CA ARG A 46 58.73 9.93 33.61
C ARG A 46 59.09 8.84 32.59
N ALA A 47 60.25 8.20 32.73
CA ALA A 47 60.68 7.11 31.87
C ALA A 47 60.00 5.78 32.24
N ASP A 48 59.60 5.62 33.50
CA ASP A 48 58.89 4.44 34.01
C ASP A 48 57.37 4.46 33.74
N GLU A 49 56.81 5.55 33.20
CA GLU A 49 55.40 5.63 32.84
C GLU A 49 55.16 4.97 31.46
N PRO A 50 54.45 3.82 31.38
CA PRO A 50 54.19 3.18 30.10
C PRO A 50 53.24 4.06 29.27
N ALA A 51 53.74 4.57 28.15
CA ALA A 51 52.95 5.28 27.16
C ALA A 51 51.78 4.39 26.70
N GLN A 52 50.57 4.72 27.10
CA GLN A 52 49.35 4.06 26.62
C GLN A 52 49.17 4.44 25.13
N GLU A 53 49.55 3.53 24.23
CA GLU A 53 49.34 3.69 22.79
C GLU A 53 47.85 3.58 22.39
N PRO A 54 47.42 4.21 21.27
CA PRO A 54 46.01 4.41 20.90
C PRO A 54 45.31 3.16 20.31
N LEU A 55 45.82 1.96 20.57
CA LEU A 55 45.35 0.70 19.97
C LEU A 55 43.84 0.44 20.15
N ALA A 56 43.26 0.87 21.27
CA ALA A 56 41.83 0.75 21.55
C ALA A 56 40.94 1.53 20.54
N ALA A 57 41.37 2.72 20.09
CA ALA A 57 40.58 3.55 19.19
C ALA A 57 40.54 3.01 17.74
N GLY A 58 41.56 2.26 17.32
CA GLY A 58 41.60 1.60 16.01
C GLY A 58 40.67 0.39 15.95
N GLN A 59 40.68 -0.43 17.00
CA GLN A 59 39.85 -1.64 17.10
C GLN A 59 38.36 -1.32 17.18
N GLU A 60 37.97 -0.29 17.92
CA GLU A 60 36.57 0.18 17.97
C GLU A 60 36.07 0.69 16.61
N ARG A 61 36.93 1.38 15.85
CA ARG A 61 36.59 1.88 14.51
C ARG A 61 36.43 0.75 13.49
N GLU A 62 37.30 -0.27 13.52
CA GLU A 62 37.17 -1.45 12.64
C GLU A 62 35.92 -2.28 12.97
N ALA A 63 35.63 -2.50 14.25
CA ALA A 63 34.42 -3.19 14.68
C ALA A 63 33.14 -2.45 14.26
N ALA A 64 33.12 -1.12 14.39
CA ALA A 64 32.00 -0.29 13.93
C ALA A 64 31.82 -0.39 12.41
N GLN A 65 32.91 -0.36 11.63
CA GLN A 65 32.84 -0.49 10.17
C GLN A 65 32.37 -1.88 9.72
N ALA A 66 32.83 -2.94 10.39
CA ALA A 66 32.38 -4.32 10.12
C ALA A 66 30.87 -4.46 10.39
N PHE A 67 30.39 -3.92 11.51
CA PHE A 67 28.96 -3.92 11.85
C PHE A 67 28.11 -3.17 10.82
N LEU A 68 28.56 -2.00 10.35
CA LEU A 68 27.88 -1.24 9.30
C LEU A 68 27.83 -2.00 7.96
N LYS A 69 28.91 -2.68 7.57
CA LYS A 69 28.95 -3.50 6.35
C LYS A 69 27.96 -4.67 6.42
N ILE A 70 27.93 -5.38 7.55
CA ILE A 70 26.99 -6.49 7.80
C ILE A 70 25.55 -5.96 7.78
N ARG A 71 25.26 -4.87 8.50
CA ARG A 71 23.94 -4.24 8.53
C ARG A 71 23.49 -3.80 7.15
N ASN A 72 24.36 -3.17 6.37
CA ASN A 72 24.03 -2.74 5.01
C ASN A 72 23.82 -3.92 4.07
N GLY A 73 24.58 -5.02 4.23
CA GLY A 73 24.38 -6.26 3.49
C GLY A 73 23.04 -6.93 3.79
N ILE A 74 22.68 -7.05 5.08
CA ILE A 74 21.38 -7.58 5.52
C ILE A 74 20.25 -6.66 5.05
N ARG A 75 20.39 -5.34 5.22
CA ARG A 75 19.39 -4.36 4.77
C ARG A 75 19.17 -4.43 3.27
N ARG A 76 20.23 -4.57 2.46
CA ARG A 76 20.11 -4.77 1.01
C ARG A 76 19.30 -6.02 0.68
N ARG A 77 19.61 -7.15 1.33
CA ARG A 77 18.89 -8.42 1.13
C ARG A 77 17.41 -8.34 1.52
N ILE A 78 17.11 -7.69 2.66
CA ILE A 78 15.74 -7.47 3.11
C ILE A 78 15.01 -6.56 2.12
N LEU A 79 15.62 -5.45 1.69
CA LEU A 79 15.01 -4.55 0.72
C LEU A 79 14.77 -5.22 -0.63
N THR A 80 15.70 -6.05 -1.12
CA THR A 80 15.48 -6.81 -2.37
C THR A 80 14.37 -7.85 -2.22
N ALA A 81 14.30 -8.54 -1.08
CA ALA A 81 13.24 -9.52 -0.82
C ALA A 81 11.87 -8.83 -0.68
N ALA A 82 11.80 -7.70 0.03
CA ALA A 82 10.59 -6.91 0.18
C ALA A 82 10.12 -6.34 -1.17
N ALA A 83 11.04 -5.83 -1.99
CA ALA A 83 10.72 -5.36 -3.34
C ALA A 83 10.20 -6.49 -4.23
N ALA A 84 10.83 -7.67 -4.22
CA ALA A 84 10.36 -8.83 -4.96
C ALA A 84 8.97 -9.28 -4.50
N ALA A 85 8.72 -9.30 -3.19
CA ALA A 85 7.40 -9.63 -2.63
C ALA A 85 6.33 -8.60 -3.04
N ALA A 86 6.66 -7.30 -3.02
CA ALA A 86 5.76 -6.24 -3.45
C ALA A 86 5.41 -6.35 -4.95
N VAL A 87 6.40 -6.65 -5.79
CA VAL A 87 6.17 -6.89 -7.23
C VAL A 87 5.30 -8.12 -7.45
N GLY A 88 5.57 -9.23 -6.75
CA GLY A 88 4.75 -10.44 -6.81
C GLY A 88 3.30 -10.19 -6.40
N LEU A 89 3.09 -9.41 -5.33
CA LEU A 89 1.76 -9.01 -4.89
C LEU A 89 1.05 -8.14 -5.93
N ALA A 90 1.75 -7.16 -6.53
CA ALA A 90 1.18 -6.31 -7.58
C ALA A 90 0.74 -7.13 -8.81
N ILE A 91 1.53 -8.12 -9.22
CA ILE A 91 1.18 -9.04 -10.32
C ILE A 91 -0.05 -9.86 -9.95
N LEU A 92 -0.11 -10.42 -8.73
CA LEU A 92 -1.26 -11.20 -8.27
C LEU A 92 -2.54 -10.35 -8.24
N LEU A 93 -2.48 -9.12 -7.73
CA LEU A 93 -3.62 -8.19 -7.72
C LEU A 93 -4.05 -7.82 -9.14
N GLY A 94 -3.09 -7.60 -10.05
CA GLY A 94 -3.38 -7.37 -11.46
C GLY A 94 -4.11 -8.56 -12.10
N LEU A 95 -3.63 -9.79 -11.86
CA LEU A 95 -4.28 -11.00 -12.35
C LEU A 95 -5.69 -11.18 -11.78
N LEU A 96 -5.89 -10.95 -10.47
CA LEU A 96 -7.21 -11.03 -9.84
C LEU A 96 -8.18 -9.97 -10.36
N TYR A 97 -7.68 -8.78 -10.69
CA TYR A 97 -8.48 -7.70 -11.26
C TYR A 97 -8.89 -7.97 -12.70
N TYR A 98 -7.95 -8.37 -13.57
CA TYR A 98 -8.24 -8.63 -14.99
C TYR A 98 -8.92 -9.98 -15.25
N PHE A 99 -8.66 -10.97 -14.39
CA PHE A 99 -9.20 -12.32 -14.49
C PHE A 99 -9.95 -12.71 -13.20
N PRO A 100 -11.11 -12.08 -12.91
CA PRO A 100 -11.89 -12.35 -11.72
C PRO A 100 -12.67 -13.66 -11.86
N VAL A 101 -11.95 -14.78 -11.97
CA VAL A 101 -12.51 -16.13 -12.13
C VAL A 101 -13.41 -16.55 -10.97
N TYR A 102 -13.42 -15.80 -9.86
CA TYR A 102 -14.37 -15.99 -8.77
C TYR A 102 -15.81 -15.59 -9.14
N HIS A 103 -16.03 -14.71 -10.14
CA HIS A 103 -17.38 -14.42 -10.66
C HIS A 103 -18.03 -15.65 -11.28
N ILE A 104 -17.21 -16.51 -11.92
CA ILE A 104 -17.67 -17.78 -12.49
C ILE A 104 -18.33 -18.64 -11.40
N LEU A 105 -17.79 -18.66 -10.18
CA LEU A 105 -18.36 -19.42 -9.05
C LEU A 105 -19.75 -18.94 -8.64
N GLN A 106 -20.12 -17.67 -8.93
CA GLN A 106 -21.44 -17.13 -8.60
C GLN A 106 -22.53 -17.58 -9.58
N VAL A 107 -22.16 -17.97 -10.79
CA VAL A 107 -23.09 -18.45 -11.83
C VAL A 107 -22.98 -19.96 -12.08
N GLN A 108 -21.86 -20.58 -11.67
CA GLN A 108 -21.64 -22.02 -11.76
C GLN A 108 -22.64 -22.80 -10.91
N GLY A 109 -23.28 -23.80 -11.52
CA GLY A 109 -24.31 -24.63 -10.88
C GLY A 109 -25.73 -24.29 -11.32
N THR A 110 -25.92 -23.18 -12.03
CA THR A 110 -27.17 -22.92 -12.75
C THR A 110 -27.09 -23.57 -14.13
N SER A 111 -28.11 -24.32 -14.54
CA SER A 111 -28.23 -24.80 -15.94
C SER A 111 -28.68 -23.69 -16.90
N TYR A 112 -28.68 -22.45 -16.43
CA TYR A 112 -29.30 -21.30 -17.09
C TYR A 112 -28.35 -20.65 -18.09
N TYR A 113 -27.07 -20.56 -17.74
CA TYR A 113 -26.02 -20.02 -18.59
C TYR A 113 -25.26 -21.12 -19.32
N SER A 114 -24.93 -20.88 -20.60
CA SER A 114 -24.10 -21.79 -21.39
C SER A 114 -22.63 -21.71 -20.95
N ALA A 115 -21.83 -22.72 -21.29
CA ALA A 115 -20.41 -22.71 -20.98
C ALA A 115 -19.68 -21.51 -21.61
N ASP A 116 -20.07 -21.12 -22.83
CA ASP A 116 -19.46 -19.99 -23.56
C ASP A 116 -19.82 -18.65 -22.90
N GLU A 117 -21.08 -18.49 -22.46
CA GLU A 117 -21.52 -17.30 -21.71
C GLU A 117 -20.76 -17.18 -20.38
N VAL A 118 -20.58 -18.28 -19.66
CA VAL A 118 -19.82 -18.28 -18.39
C VAL A 118 -18.33 -18.04 -18.62
N ALA A 119 -17.76 -18.52 -19.73
CA ALA A 119 -16.35 -18.30 -20.06
C ALA A 119 -16.00 -16.81 -20.23
N MET A 120 -16.97 -15.98 -20.64
CA MET A 120 -16.82 -14.52 -20.71
C MET A 120 -16.54 -13.86 -19.34
N LEU A 121 -16.79 -14.53 -18.22
CA LEU A 121 -16.44 -14.01 -16.88
C LEU A 121 -14.97 -14.25 -16.51
N ALA A 122 -14.24 -15.07 -17.28
CA ALA A 122 -12.83 -15.34 -17.01
C ALA A 122 -11.94 -14.11 -17.21
N TYR A 123 -12.36 -13.16 -18.05
CA TYR A 123 -11.64 -11.93 -18.37
C TYR A 123 -12.60 -10.75 -18.39
N ILE A 124 -12.21 -9.61 -17.79
CA ILE A 124 -13.09 -8.43 -17.64
C ILE A 124 -13.44 -7.69 -18.94
N GLY A 125 -12.81 -8.06 -20.05
CA GLY A 125 -12.92 -7.33 -21.31
C GLY A 125 -11.77 -6.38 -21.58
N SER A 126 -11.64 -5.98 -22.84
CA SER A 126 -10.62 -5.02 -23.27
C SER A 126 -10.90 -3.64 -22.65
N ARG A 127 -9.89 -2.76 -22.62
CA ARG A 127 -10.09 -1.37 -22.15
C ARG A 127 -11.09 -0.62 -23.03
N GLU A 128 -11.14 -0.93 -24.32
CA GLU A 128 -12.03 -0.32 -25.30
C GLU A 128 -13.48 -0.77 -25.06
N ASP A 129 -13.71 -2.08 -25.01
CA ASP A 129 -15.03 -2.68 -24.74
C ASP A 129 -15.62 -2.15 -23.43
N ARG A 130 -14.80 -2.06 -22.39
CA ARG A 130 -15.23 -1.55 -21.08
C ARG A 130 -15.53 -0.05 -21.10
N ALA A 131 -14.87 0.73 -21.96
CA ALA A 131 -15.16 2.14 -22.14
C ALA A 131 -16.48 2.33 -22.91
N ASP A 132 -16.68 1.55 -23.97
CA ASP A 132 -17.91 1.53 -24.76
C ASP A 132 -19.11 1.11 -23.92
N ALA A 133 -18.95 0.07 -23.08
CA ALA A 133 -19.96 -0.40 -22.16
C ALA A 133 -20.45 0.67 -21.17
N GLN A 134 -19.63 1.70 -20.85
CA GLN A 134 -20.07 2.78 -19.93
C GLN A 134 -21.29 3.53 -20.45
N THR A 135 -21.46 3.64 -21.77
CA THR A 135 -22.63 4.29 -22.35
C THR A 135 -23.90 3.50 -22.03
N VAL A 136 -23.84 2.17 -22.13
CA VAL A 136 -24.95 1.27 -21.79
C VAL A 136 -25.21 1.28 -20.29
N LEU A 137 -24.17 1.23 -19.46
CA LEU A 137 -24.31 1.27 -18.00
C LEU A 137 -24.96 2.56 -17.51
N ARG A 138 -24.64 3.71 -18.12
CA ARG A 138 -25.27 4.99 -17.78
C ARG A 138 -26.76 5.01 -18.14
N GLN A 139 -27.16 4.38 -19.26
CA GLN A 139 -28.58 4.22 -19.59
C GLN A 139 -29.28 3.30 -18.60
N ALA A 140 -28.61 2.21 -18.20
CA ALA A 140 -29.14 1.31 -17.19
C ALA A 140 -29.26 1.97 -15.82
N ASP A 141 -28.28 2.76 -15.38
CA ASP A 141 -28.33 3.54 -14.14
C ASP A 141 -29.53 4.49 -14.11
N ALA A 142 -29.84 5.13 -15.25
CA ALA A 142 -31.04 5.96 -15.37
C ALA A 142 -32.31 5.12 -15.22
N ALA A 143 -32.39 3.97 -15.88
CA ALA A 143 -33.51 3.05 -15.73
C ALA A 143 -33.68 2.56 -14.28
N PHE A 144 -32.60 2.13 -13.60
CA PHE A 144 -32.67 1.70 -12.19
C PHE A 144 -33.13 2.79 -11.24
N ALA A 145 -32.80 4.05 -11.53
CA ALA A 145 -33.18 5.20 -10.72
C ALA A 145 -34.59 5.73 -11.03
N ASP A 146 -35.23 5.25 -12.11
CA ASP A 146 -36.51 5.78 -12.55
C ASP A 146 -37.67 5.23 -11.71
N CYS A 147 -38.35 6.14 -11.04
CA CYS A 147 -39.61 5.91 -10.33
C CYS A 147 -40.74 6.81 -10.84
N SER A 148 -40.50 7.56 -11.91
CA SER A 148 -41.34 8.70 -12.32
C SER A 148 -42.23 8.40 -13.52
N HIS A 149 -41.80 7.45 -14.36
CA HIS A 149 -42.51 7.09 -15.58
C HIS A 149 -43.37 5.84 -15.40
N THR A 150 -44.41 5.74 -16.23
CA THR A 150 -45.21 4.52 -16.38
C THR A 150 -44.40 3.40 -17.02
N TRP A 151 -44.91 2.16 -16.99
CA TRP A 151 -44.28 1.04 -17.69
C TRP A 151 -44.08 1.31 -19.18
N GLU A 152 -45.11 1.84 -19.86
CA GLU A 152 -45.08 2.13 -21.29
C GLU A 152 -44.04 3.20 -21.64
N GLU A 153 -43.97 4.28 -20.87
CA GLU A 153 -42.96 5.34 -21.05
C GLU A 153 -41.54 4.82 -20.81
N ASN A 154 -41.34 4.03 -19.74
CA ASN A 154 -40.05 3.37 -19.48
C ASN A 154 -39.65 2.44 -20.63
N GLN A 155 -40.61 1.72 -21.21
CA GLN A 155 -40.37 0.84 -22.35
C GLN A 155 -39.94 1.61 -23.60
N GLU A 156 -40.52 2.79 -23.84
CA GLU A 156 -40.12 3.68 -24.93
C GLU A 156 -38.72 4.28 -24.70
N LEU A 157 -38.42 4.71 -23.47
CA LEU A 157 -37.16 5.36 -23.12
C LEU A 157 -35.97 4.40 -23.03
N TYR A 158 -36.17 3.23 -22.42
CA TYR A 158 -35.10 2.32 -22.01
C TYR A 158 -35.15 0.96 -22.71
N GLY A 159 -36.22 0.66 -23.46
CA GLY A 159 -36.37 -0.62 -24.14
C GLY A 159 -36.33 -1.81 -23.15
N PRO A 160 -35.48 -2.83 -23.36
CA PRO A 160 -35.37 -3.97 -22.44
C PRO A 160 -34.98 -3.60 -21.00
N LEU A 161 -34.25 -2.49 -20.81
CA LEU A 161 -33.82 -2.01 -19.49
C LEU A 161 -34.99 -1.46 -18.65
N ALA A 162 -36.15 -1.18 -19.25
CA ALA A 162 -37.35 -0.72 -18.55
C ALA A 162 -37.78 -1.63 -17.39
N ARG A 163 -37.41 -2.92 -17.44
CA ARG A 163 -37.65 -3.89 -16.36
C ARG A 163 -37.00 -3.51 -15.02
N TYR A 164 -35.94 -2.72 -15.07
CA TYR A 164 -35.21 -2.28 -13.88
C TYR A 164 -35.79 -1.00 -13.27
N ALA A 165 -36.59 -0.26 -14.04
CA ALA A 165 -37.34 0.89 -13.56
C ALA A 165 -38.53 0.45 -12.70
N THR A 166 -38.86 1.27 -11.71
CA THR A 166 -40.08 1.08 -10.92
C THR A 166 -41.16 1.97 -11.49
N SER A 167 -42.18 1.37 -12.10
CA SER A 167 -43.28 2.13 -12.69
C SER A 167 -43.98 3.01 -11.64
N SER A 168 -44.38 4.22 -12.05
CA SER A 168 -44.97 5.25 -11.20
C SER A 168 -46.28 4.80 -10.53
N ASP A 169 -46.97 3.79 -11.07
CA ASP A 169 -48.18 3.18 -10.51
C ASP A 169 -47.93 2.36 -9.23
N ARG A 170 -46.66 2.11 -8.89
CA ARG A 170 -46.28 1.37 -7.67
C ARG A 170 -46.01 2.26 -6.47
N ASP A 171 -46.27 3.57 -6.58
CA ASP A 171 -46.06 4.57 -5.52
C ASP A 171 -44.63 4.57 -4.95
N ALA A 172 -43.63 4.28 -5.79
CA ALA A 172 -42.24 4.33 -5.41
C ALA A 172 -41.76 5.78 -5.36
N ALA A 173 -41.32 6.22 -4.18
CA ALA A 173 -40.75 7.54 -3.97
C ALA A 173 -39.26 7.61 -4.37
N SER A 174 -38.53 6.48 -4.24
CA SER A 174 -37.13 6.41 -4.62
C SER A 174 -36.68 4.98 -4.92
N ALA A 175 -35.60 4.85 -5.69
CA ALA A 175 -34.90 3.60 -5.92
C ALA A 175 -33.43 3.72 -5.48
N ILE A 176 -32.92 2.66 -4.85
CA ILE A 176 -31.53 2.51 -4.48
C ILE A 176 -31.00 1.30 -5.22
N HIS A 177 -29.88 1.45 -5.92
CA HIS A 177 -29.28 0.35 -6.65
C HIS A 177 -27.74 0.37 -6.60
N SER A 178 -27.17 -0.79 -6.90
CA SER A 178 -25.76 -0.98 -7.24
C SER A 178 -25.70 -1.72 -8.57
N LEU A 179 -24.89 -1.25 -9.51
CA LEU A 179 -24.70 -1.87 -10.82
C LEU A 179 -23.20 -1.99 -11.12
N ASP A 180 -22.71 -3.22 -11.14
CA ASP A 180 -21.30 -3.54 -11.39
C ASP A 180 -21.12 -4.22 -12.74
N LEU A 181 -20.15 -3.74 -13.53
CA LEU A 181 -19.74 -4.41 -14.78
C LEU A 181 -18.68 -5.48 -14.49
N TRP A 182 -19.09 -6.74 -14.60
CA TRP A 182 -18.21 -7.90 -14.43
C TRP A 182 -17.33 -8.15 -15.65
N SER A 183 -17.91 -8.17 -16.86
CA SER A 183 -17.14 -8.25 -18.09
C SER A 183 -17.86 -7.61 -19.27
N ALA A 184 -17.09 -7.18 -20.26
CA ALA A 184 -17.59 -6.62 -21.52
C ALA A 184 -16.81 -7.24 -22.68
N HIS A 185 -17.51 -7.81 -23.64
CA HIS A 185 -16.94 -8.41 -24.85
C HIS A 185 -17.75 -7.88 -26.03
N LEU A 186 -17.20 -6.86 -26.69
CA LEU A 186 -17.88 -6.13 -27.75
C LEU A 186 -17.13 -6.31 -29.07
N ASP A 187 -17.86 -6.69 -30.10
CA ASP A 187 -17.39 -6.73 -31.49
C ASP A 187 -17.81 -5.43 -32.21
N ASP A 188 -17.67 -5.39 -33.54
CA ASP A 188 -17.93 -4.19 -34.33
C ASP A 188 -19.39 -3.70 -34.25
N ALA A 189 -20.35 -4.62 -34.14
CA ALA A 189 -21.79 -4.35 -34.23
C ALA A 189 -22.61 -4.87 -33.04
N ASP A 190 -22.14 -5.91 -32.36
CA ASP A 190 -22.85 -6.57 -31.26
C ASP A 190 -21.88 -7.01 -30.15
N GLY A 191 -22.43 -7.53 -29.06
CA GLY A 191 -21.62 -8.10 -28.00
C GLY A 191 -22.39 -8.39 -26.73
N TYR A 192 -21.63 -8.74 -25.70
CA TYR A 192 -22.17 -9.19 -24.41
C TYR A 192 -21.56 -8.43 -23.25
N LEU A 193 -22.43 -8.04 -22.31
CA LEU A 193 -22.05 -7.44 -21.04
C LEU A 193 -22.54 -8.33 -19.90
N TRP A 194 -21.63 -8.76 -19.04
CA TRP A 194 -22.00 -9.31 -17.75
C TRP A 194 -22.09 -8.19 -16.72
N VAL A 195 -23.27 -8.06 -16.12
CA VAL A 195 -23.50 -7.13 -15.03
C VAL A 195 -23.94 -7.87 -13.79
N TYR A 196 -23.74 -7.23 -12.65
CA TYR A 196 -24.21 -7.70 -11.37
C TYR A 196 -24.86 -6.57 -10.62
N TYR A 197 -26.10 -6.77 -10.20
CA TYR A 197 -26.86 -5.70 -9.59
C TYR A 197 -27.61 -6.11 -8.34
N SER A 198 -27.92 -5.10 -7.55
CA SER A 198 -28.94 -5.14 -6.50
C SER A 198 -29.76 -3.88 -6.59
N SER A 199 -31.08 -3.98 -6.48
CA SER A 199 -31.98 -2.83 -6.52
C SER A 199 -33.04 -2.93 -5.44
N LYS A 200 -33.50 -1.77 -4.98
CA LYS A 200 -34.53 -1.65 -3.95
C LYS A 200 -35.37 -0.40 -4.20
N ALA A 201 -36.66 -0.59 -4.41
CA ALA A 201 -37.65 0.48 -4.52
C ALA A 201 -38.29 0.75 -3.16
N LEU A 202 -38.40 2.03 -2.80
CA LEU A 202 -38.91 2.50 -1.51
C LEU A 202 -40.13 3.41 -1.71
N ASP A 203 -41.14 3.25 -0.85
CA ASP A 203 -42.26 4.20 -0.74
C ASP A 203 -41.86 5.48 0.01
N GLU A 204 -42.77 6.45 0.13
CA GLU A 204 -42.53 7.73 0.84
C GLU A 204 -42.19 7.55 2.33
N GLN A 205 -42.59 6.43 2.95
CA GLN A 205 -42.33 6.10 4.35
C GLN A 205 -41.03 5.30 4.52
N GLY A 206 -40.32 4.99 3.44
CA GLY A 206 -39.12 4.14 3.42
C GLY A 206 -39.43 2.64 3.49
N GLY A 207 -40.69 2.24 3.32
CA GLY A 207 -41.12 0.86 3.16
C GLY A 207 -40.62 0.28 1.83
N THR A 208 -40.37 -1.02 1.81
CA THR A 208 -39.82 -1.69 0.62
C THR A 208 -40.93 -2.18 -0.28
N ILE A 209 -40.97 -1.68 -1.52
CA ILE A 209 -41.96 -2.08 -2.54
C ILE A 209 -41.45 -3.28 -3.33
N SER A 210 -40.19 -3.23 -3.74
CA SER A 210 -39.54 -4.28 -4.53
C SER A 210 -38.06 -4.33 -4.17
N GLU A 211 -37.49 -5.53 -4.21
CA GLU A 211 -36.08 -5.76 -3.91
C GLU A 211 -35.54 -6.89 -4.78
N SER A 212 -34.38 -6.69 -5.37
CA SER A 212 -33.58 -7.68 -6.09
C SER A 212 -32.16 -7.61 -5.55
N LYS A 213 -31.56 -8.75 -5.23
CA LYS A 213 -30.23 -8.81 -4.58
C LYS A 213 -29.33 -9.76 -5.31
N ASN A 214 -28.09 -9.32 -5.55
CA ASN A 214 -27.00 -10.17 -6.00
C ASN A 214 -27.34 -10.91 -7.30
N ILE A 215 -27.94 -10.20 -8.27
CA ILE A 215 -28.43 -10.78 -9.51
C ILE A 215 -27.36 -10.67 -10.60
N PRO A 216 -26.71 -11.78 -11.00
CA PRO A 216 -25.87 -11.81 -12.18
C PRO A 216 -26.77 -11.83 -13.42
N SER A 217 -26.52 -10.90 -14.34
CA SER A 217 -27.30 -10.75 -15.57
C SER A 217 -26.38 -10.63 -16.76
N LEU A 218 -26.71 -11.38 -17.81
CA LEU A 218 -26.06 -11.30 -19.10
C LEU A 218 -26.92 -10.45 -20.03
N TRP A 219 -26.35 -9.35 -20.51
CA TRP A 219 -26.98 -8.46 -21.48
C TRP A 219 -26.35 -8.67 -22.84
N TYR A 220 -27.20 -8.82 -23.84
CA TYR A 220 -26.81 -8.75 -25.24
C TYR A 220 -27.07 -7.33 -25.76
N VAL A 221 -26.05 -6.74 -26.36
CA VAL A 221 -26.06 -5.36 -26.86
C VAL A 221 -25.75 -5.32 -28.35
N GLU A 222 -26.35 -4.35 -29.03
CA GLU A 222 -26.08 -4.08 -30.45
C GLU A 222 -25.94 -2.57 -30.66
N LYS A 223 -25.21 -2.17 -31.71
CA LYS A 223 -25.23 -0.79 -32.19
C LYS A 223 -26.48 -0.54 -33.00
N ASP A 224 -27.18 0.54 -32.70
CA ASP A 224 -28.29 1.02 -33.53
C ASP A 224 -27.79 1.67 -34.83
N GLU A 225 -28.73 2.12 -35.67
CA GLU A 225 -28.43 2.80 -36.94
C GLU A 225 -27.59 4.08 -36.78
N THR A 226 -27.55 4.64 -35.57
CA THR A 226 -26.75 5.83 -35.22
C THR A 226 -25.37 5.48 -34.67
N GLY A 227 -25.08 4.18 -34.49
CA GLY A 227 -23.83 3.67 -33.92
C GLY A 227 -23.81 3.65 -32.39
N GLN A 228 -24.94 3.89 -31.72
CA GLN A 228 -25.03 3.85 -30.26
C GLN A 228 -25.36 2.44 -29.76
N TRP A 229 -24.63 2.00 -28.74
CA TRP A 229 -24.90 0.74 -28.07
C TRP A 229 -26.23 0.77 -27.31
N ARG A 230 -27.07 -0.24 -27.55
CA ARG A 230 -28.36 -0.47 -26.87
C ARG A 230 -28.49 -1.92 -26.40
N VAL A 231 -29.17 -2.13 -25.29
CA VAL A 231 -29.53 -3.48 -24.85
C VAL A 231 -30.66 -4.01 -25.72
N VAL A 232 -30.49 -5.23 -26.22
CA VAL A 232 -31.48 -5.92 -27.08
C VAL A 232 -32.12 -7.09 -26.33
N SER A 233 -31.35 -7.82 -25.52
CA SER A 233 -31.89 -8.86 -24.66
C SER A 233 -31.17 -8.96 -23.33
N ILE A 234 -31.88 -9.47 -22.33
CA ILE A 234 -31.40 -9.62 -20.95
C ILE A 234 -31.73 -11.04 -20.52
N LYS A 235 -30.72 -11.74 -20.02
CA LYS A 235 -30.78 -13.10 -19.51
C LYS A 235 -30.29 -13.08 -18.05
N GLU A 236 -31.21 -13.30 -17.12
CA GLU A 236 -30.96 -13.29 -15.68
C GLU A 236 -31.69 -14.45 -15.00
N HIS A 237 -31.09 -15.02 -13.96
CA HIS A 237 -31.73 -16.11 -13.22
C HIS A 237 -32.89 -15.54 -12.37
N PRO A 238 -34.08 -16.17 -12.37
CA PRO A 238 -35.23 -15.72 -11.58
C PRO A 238 -35.04 -15.86 -10.07
#